data_AF-A0A1C6JWD2-F1
#
_entry.id   AF-A0A1C6JWD2-F1
#
_cell.length_a   1.000
_cell.length_b   1.000
_cell.length_c   1.000
_cell.angle_alpha   90.00
_cell.angle_beta   90.00
_cell.angle_gamma   90.00
#
_symmetry.space_group_name_H-M   'P 1'
#
loop_
_entity.id
_entity.type
_entity.pdbx_description
1 polymer ?
#
loop_
_entity_poly.entity_id
_entity_poly.type
_entity_poly.pdbx_seq_one_letter_code
_entity_poly.pdbx_strand_id
1 'polypeptide(L)'
;MGSLFERITDWIKEGLIEAITGQYTGIFESVNSQVSDVASQVGQTPQGWNGGVFSMIQNLSETVVIPIAGIILTFVLVYELIQMILEKNNMHDFDTFNIFKWIFKTFVATYLLTNCFTIVMAVFDVAQNVVSQSAGVINGNMDVTAALADLETQLEAMGMWELIGLWLETNIINLCMWVLSIVIFVIVYGRMIEIYRASRNAAFHPKAVCGHFGTPALASR
;
A
#
# COMPACT_ATOMS: atom_id res chain seq x y z
N MET A 1 -25.63 15.58 -57.44
CA MET A 1 -25.64 14.17 -56.99
C MET A 1 -24.65 13.88 -55.85
N GLY A 2 -23.91 14.86 -55.29
CA GLY A 2 -23.08 14.69 -54.08
C GLY A 2 -23.81 14.95 -52.74
N SER A 3 -24.94 15.66 -52.75
CA SER A 3 -25.50 16.30 -51.54
C SER A 3 -26.22 15.39 -50.54
N LEU A 4 -26.37 14.10 -50.80
CA LEU A 4 -27.10 13.17 -49.90
C LEU A 4 -26.15 12.13 -49.30
N PHE A 5 -25.25 11.59 -50.12
CA PHE A 5 -24.21 10.67 -49.65
C PHE A 5 -23.14 11.39 -48.81
N GLU A 6 -22.74 12.62 -49.15
CA GLU A 6 -21.83 13.42 -48.30
C GLU A 6 -22.50 13.80 -46.97
N ARG A 7 -23.76 14.28 -46.99
CA ARG A 7 -24.48 14.62 -45.75
C ARG A 7 -24.72 13.43 -44.84
N ILE A 8 -24.95 12.23 -45.40
CA ILE A 8 -25.07 11.00 -44.62
C ILE A 8 -23.70 10.58 -44.07
N THR A 9 -22.64 10.72 -44.85
CA THR A 9 -21.25 10.42 -44.44
C THR A 9 -20.80 11.33 -43.30
N ASP A 10 -21.07 12.64 -43.40
CA ASP A 10 -20.74 13.61 -42.36
C ASP A 10 -21.56 13.37 -41.08
N TRP A 11 -22.86 13.08 -41.20
CA TRP A 11 -23.71 12.73 -40.06
C TRP A 11 -23.23 11.46 -39.33
N ILE A 12 -22.80 10.43 -40.07
CA ILE A 12 -22.21 9.21 -39.49
C ILE A 12 -20.86 9.52 -38.83
N LYS A 13 -20.05 10.38 -39.46
CA LYS A 13 -18.73 10.76 -38.95
C LYS A 13 -18.86 11.53 -37.62
N GLU A 14 -19.74 12.53 -37.55
CA GLU A 14 -20.03 13.26 -36.30
C GLU A 14 -20.54 12.32 -35.20
N GLY A 15 -21.49 11.43 -35.52
CA GLY A 15 -22.01 10.47 -34.54
C GLY A 15 -20.96 9.47 -34.03
N LEU A 16 -19.99 9.08 -34.87
CA LEU A 16 -18.88 8.23 -34.46
C LEU A 16 -17.88 8.97 -33.58
N ILE A 17 -17.55 10.23 -33.91
CA ILE A 17 -16.67 11.05 -33.08
C ILE A 17 -17.30 11.24 -31.70
N GLU A 18 -18.58 11.58 -31.64
CA GLU A 18 -19.32 11.73 -30.37
C GLU A 18 -19.33 10.43 -29.56
N ALA A 19 -19.55 9.28 -30.21
CA ALA A 19 -19.55 7.98 -29.55
C ALA A 19 -18.16 7.59 -29.02
N ILE A 20 -17.09 7.83 -29.78
CA ILE A 20 -15.71 7.54 -29.38
C ILE A 20 -15.29 8.45 -28.23
N THR A 21 -15.50 9.77 -28.35
CA THR A 21 -15.19 10.75 -27.30
C THR A 21 -15.98 10.45 -26.03
N GLY A 22 -17.27 10.13 -26.13
CA GLY A 22 -18.09 9.71 -24.99
C GLY A 22 -17.56 8.46 -24.29
N GLN A 23 -17.04 7.48 -25.05
CA GLN A 23 -16.45 6.28 -24.48
C GLN A 23 -15.11 6.56 -23.77
N TYR A 24 -14.23 7.39 -24.35
CA TYR A 24 -12.99 7.80 -23.70
C TYR A 24 -13.26 8.59 -22.42
N THR A 25 -14.21 9.53 -22.45
CA THR A 25 -14.65 10.27 -21.25
C THR A 25 -15.13 9.32 -20.16
N GLY A 26 -15.98 8.34 -20.48
CA GLY A 26 -16.45 7.35 -19.50
C GLY A 26 -15.32 6.51 -18.88
N ILE A 27 -14.30 6.16 -19.66
CA ILE A 27 -13.10 5.46 -19.14
C ILE A 27 -12.29 6.39 -18.22
N PHE A 28 -12.05 7.64 -18.63
CA PHE A 28 -11.31 8.61 -17.82
C PHE A 28 -12.02 8.92 -16.51
N GLU A 29 -13.34 9.12 -16.52
CA GLU A 29 -14.14 9.33 -15.32
C GLU A 29 -14.07 8.11 -14.38
N SER A 30 -14.18 6.90 -14.92
CA SER A 30 -14.09 5.66 -14.13
C SER A 30 -12.71 5.49 -13.48
N VAL A 31 -11.63 5.74 -14.23
CA VAL A 31 -10.26 5.68 -13.71
C VAL A 31 -10.05 6.75 -12.65
N ASN A 32 -10.51 7.98 -12.88
CA ASN A 32 -10.37 9.08 -11.93
C ASN A 32 -11.13 8.79 -10.62
N SER A 33 -12.35 8.25 -10.70
CA SER A 33 -13.11 7.81 -9.53
C SER A 33 -12.37 6.73 -8.75
N GLN A 34 -11.88 5.69 -9.44
CA GLN A 34 -11.15 4.59 -8.77
C GLN A 34 -9.83 5.06 -8.14
N VAL A 35 -9.07 5.92 -8.82
CA VAL A 35 -7.82 6.49 -8.29
C VAL A 35 -8.12 7.39 -7.09
N SER A 36 -9.19 8.18 -7.14
CA SER A 36 -9.64 9.02 -6.01
C SER A 36 -10.05 8.16 -4.81
N ASP A 37 -10.81 7.09 -5.03
CA ASP A 37 -11.21 6.15 -3.99
C ASP A 37 -10.00 5.44 -3.36
N VAL A 38 -9.02 5.01 -4.17
CA VAL A 38 -7.79 4.39 -3.68
C VAL A 38 -6.95 5.40 -2.90
N ALA A 39 -6.81 6.64 -3.38
CA ALA A 39 -6.10 7.69 -2.67
C ALA A 39 -6.75 8.01 -1.32
N SER A 40 -8.09 8.02 -1.27
CA SER A 40 -8.86 8.17 -0.03
C SER A 40 -8.61 7.02 0.94
N GLN A 41 -8.61 5.77 0.47
CA GLN A 41 -8.39 4.59 1.32
C GLN A 41 -6.94 4.51 1.87
N VAL A 42 -5.94 4.79 1.04
CA VAL A 42 -4.52 4.75 1.44
C VAL A 42 -4.16 5.89 2.41
N GLY A 43 -4.92 6.99 2.39
CA GLY A 43 -4.77 8.11 3.31
C GLY A 43 -5.37 7.90 4.70
N GLN A 44 -6.12 6.83 4.95
CA GLN A 44 -6.80 6.62 6.24
C GLN A 44 -5.87 6.08 7.34
N THR A 45 -6.16 6.41 8.60
CA THR A 45 -5.41 5.85 9.74
C THR A 45 -5.85 4.40 9.93
N PRO A 46 -5.02 3.53 10.54
CA PRO A 46 -5.48 2.21 10.93
C PRO A 46 -6.78 2.24 11.75
N GLN A 47 -6.94 3.27 12.60
CA GLN A 47 -8.18 3.52 13.34
C GLN A 47 -9.34 3.99 12.44
N GLY A 48 -9.07 4.89 11.50
CA GLY A 48 -10.06 5.42 10.55
C GLY A 48 -10.54 4.38 9.53
N TRP A 49 -9.68 3.43 9.17
CA TRP A 49 -10.00 2.34 8.24
C TRP A 49 -10.91 1.29 8.88
N ASN A 50 -10.57 0.82 10.09
CA ASN A 50 -11.45 -0.08 10.83
C ASN A 50 -11.20 -0.02 12.36
N GLY A 51 -12.08 0.66 13.08
CA GLY A 51 -11.97 0.80 14.54
C GLY A 51 -12.02 -0.53 15.30
N GLY A 52 -12.77 -1.53 14.83
CA GLY A 52 -12.88 -2.83 15.50
C GLY A 52 -11.59 -3.66 15.40
N VAL A 53 -11.01 -3.74 14.21
CA VAL A 53 -9.70 -4.39 13.99
C VAL A 53 -8.61 -3.64 14.73
N PHE A 54 -8.64 -2.31 14.70
CA PHE A 54 -7.70 -1.47 15.43
C PHE A 54 -7.74 -1.74 16.93
N SER A 55 -8.93 -1.74 17.54
CA SER A 55 -9.09 -2.06 18.96
C SER A 55 -8.63 -3.49 19.28
N MET A 56 -8.87 -4.47 18.40
CA MET A 56 -8.36 -5.83 18.59
C MET A 56 -6.81 -5.86 18.62
N ILE A 57 -6.15 -5.17 17.67
CA ILE A 57 -4.70 -5.09 17.61
C ILE A 57 -4.14 -4.36 18.84
N GLN A 58 -4.76 -3.25 19.24
CA GLN A 58 -4.36 -2.50 20.42
C GLN A 58 -4.45 -3.36 21.68
N ASN A 59 -5.57 -4.05 21.90
CA ASN A 59 -5.75 -4.93 23.05
C ASN A 59 -4.71 -6.05 23.08
N LEU A 60 -4.40 -6.66 21.94
CA LEU A 60 -3.34 -7.68 21.84
C LEU A 60 -1.96 -7.09 22.12
N SER A 61 -1.68 -5.88 21.62
CA SER A 61 -0.42 -5.18 21.88
C SER A 61 -0.24 -4.91 23.38
N GLU A 62 -1.25 -4.36 24.03
CA GLU A 62 -1.21 -3.99 25.44
C GLU A 62 -1.21 -5.20 26.38
N THR A 63 -1.97 -6.25 26.05
CA THR A 63 -2.19 -7.40 26.95
C THR A 63 -1.19 -8.53 26.73
N VAL A 64 -0.66 -8.70 25.52
CA VAL A 64 0.19 -9.85 25.16
C VAL A 64 1.58 -9.40 24.76
N VAL A 65 1.70 -8.44 23.85
CA VAL A 65 3.01 -8.06 23.28
C VAL A 65 3.86 -7.32 24.32
N ILE A 66 3.33 -6.30 24.98
CA ILE A 66 4.07 -5.52 25.99
C ILE A 66 4.58 -6.41 27.14
N PRO A 67 3.76 -7.29 27.77
CA PRO A 67 4.25 -8.15 28.85
C PRO A 67 5.34 -9.13 28.40
N ILE A 68 5.19 -9.78 27.24
CA ILE A 68 6.20 -10.72 26.72
C ILE A 68 7.51 -9.97 26.43
N ALA A 69 7.43 -8.81 25.77
CA ALA A 69 8.59 -8.00 25.48
C ALA A 69 9.26 -7.48 26.77
N GLY A 70 8.48 -7.15 27.81
CA GLY A 70 8.98 -6.76 29.13
C GLY A 70 9.77 -7.87 29.84
N ILE A 71 9.32 -9.12 29.74
CA ILE A 71 10.04 -10.29 30.29
C ILE A 71 11.38 -10.47 29.57
N ILE A 72 11.38 -10.43 28.23
CA ILE A 72 12.60 -10.56 27.43
C ILE A 72 13.58 -9.42 27.76
N LEU A 73 13.08 -8.19 27.85
CA LEU A 73 13.88 -7.02 28.20
C LEU A 73 14.50 -7.18 29.58
N THR A 74 13.75 -7.67 30.58
CA THR A 74 14.29 -7.93 31.92
C THR A 74 15.39 -8.99 31.88
N PHE A 75 15.22 -10.07 31.10
CA PHE A 75 16.23 -11.10 30.95
C PHE A 75 17.54 -10.55 30.34
N VAL A 76 17.43 -9.75 29.28
CA VAL A 76 18.58 -9.10 28.63
C VAL A 76 19.28 -8.13 29.58
N LEU A 77 18.53 -7.33 30.34
CA LEU A 77 19.09 -6.36 31.29
C LEU A 77 19.82 -7.03 32.46
N VAL A 78 19.30 -8.15 32.97
CA VAL A 78 19.95 -8.93 34.02
C VAL A 78 21.23 -9.58 33.51
N TYR A 79 21.22 -10.13 32.29
CA TYR A 79 22.43 -10.68 31.67
C TYR A 79 23.52 -9.60 31.49
N GLU A 80 23.16 -8.42 31.00
CA GLU A 80 24.08 -7.29 30.84
C GLU A 80 24.65 -6.83 32.18
N LEU A 81 23.83 -6.80 33.23
CA LEU A 81 24.26 -6.46 34.59
C LEU A 81 25.28 -7.45 35.14
N ILE A 82 25.03 -8.75 34.98
CA ILE A 82 25.94 -9.82 35.43
C ILE A 82 27.29 -9.71 34.71
N GLN A 83 27.28 -9.51 33.38
CA GLN A 83 28.51 -9.38 32.59
C GLN A 83 29.36 -8.19 33.05
N MET A 84 28.76 -7.03 33.28
CA MET A 84 29.49 -5.87 33.81
C MET A 84 30.10 -6.09 35.20
N ILE A 85 29.43 -6.88 36.06
CA ILE A 85 29.95 -7.21 37.40
C ILE A 85 31.09 -8.24 37.30
N LEU A 86 30.97 -9.24 36.42
CA LEU A 86 31.99 -10.27 36.23
C LEU A 86 33.27 -9.73 35.58
N GLU A 87 33.15 -8.86 34.57
CA GLU A 87 34.30 -8.22 33.92
C GLU A 87 35.04 -7.25 34.84
N LYS A 88 34.35 -6.67 35.84
CA LYS A 88 34.94 -5.74 36.83
C LYS A 88 35.25 -6.38 38.18
N ASN A 89 35.32 -7.70 38.27
CA ASN A 89 35.69 -8.44 39.49
C ASN A 89 37.21 -8.39 39.78
N ASN A 90 37.78 -7.18 39.79
CA ASN A 90 39.10 -6.91 40.35
C ASN A 90 39.02 -5.53 41.04
N MET A 91 38.60 -5.56 42.32
CA MET A 91 38.17 -4.40 43.13
C MET A 91 39.18 -3.23 43.15
N HIS A 92 39.19 -2.41 42.11
CA HIS A 92 39.94 -1.15 42.14
C HIS A 92 39.21 0.04 41.51
N ASP A 93 38.28 -0.15 40.56
CA ASP A 93 37.49 0.97 40.02
C ASP A 93 36.06 0.52 39.65
N PHE A 94 35.15 0.61 40.63
CA PHE A 94 33.72 0.64 40.34
C PHE A 94 33.43 1.92 39.51
N ASP A 95 33.37 1.78 38.19
CA ASP A 95 32.95 2.87 37.29
C ASP A 95 31.47 3.17 37.54
N THR A 96 31.19 4.10 38.46
CA THR A 96 29.85 4.69 38.68
C THR A 96 29.23 5.14 37.35
N PHE A 97 30.07 5.57 36.39
CA PHE A 97 29.64 5.98 35.06
C PHE A 97 29.05 4.85 34.21
N ASN A 98 29.54 3.61 34.33
CA ASN A 98 29.00 2.47 33.57
C ASN A 98 27.65 1.99 34.14
N ILE A 99 27.50 2.04 35.47
CA ILE A 99 26.20 1.79 36.11
C ILE A 99 25.18 2.85 35.69
N PHE A 100 25.57 4.12 35.62
CA PHE A 100 24.69 5.19 35.16
C PHE A 100 24.23 5.00 33.71
N LYS A 101 25.12 4.61 32.78
CA LYS A 101 24.75 4.28 31.40
C LYS A 101 23.77 3.11 31.33
N TRP A 102 23.97 2.09 32.17
CA TRP A 102 23.06 0.95 32.23
C TRP A 102 21.67 1.39 32.71
N ILE A 103 21.59 2.14 33.82
CA ILE A 103 20.32 2.69 34.33
C ILE A 103 19.62 3.51 33.24
N PHE A 104 20.34 4.40 32.55
CA PHE A 104 19.79 5.20 31.47
C PHE A 104 19.28 4.35 30.30
N LYS A 105 20.06 3.34 29.87
CA LYS A 105 19.67 2.39 28.83
C LYS A 105 18.40 1.63 29.20
N THR A 106 18.29 1.16 30.44
CA THR A 106 17.11 0.42 30.95
C THR A 106 15.86 1.32 30.97
N PHE A 107 16.04 2.58 31.36
CA PHE A 107 14.97 3.58 31.41
C PHE A 107 14.45 3.89 30.00
N VAL A 108 15.34 4.20 29.07
CA VAL A 108 14.97 4.49 27.67
C VAL A 108 14.32 3.26 27.02
N ALA A 109 14.86 2.06 27.22
CA ALA A 109 14.31 0.85 26.64
C ALA A 109 12.90 0.54 27.16
N THR A 110 12.67 0.70 28.47
CA THR A 110 11.35 0.51 29.07
C THR A 110 10.36 1.59 28.61
N TYR A 111 10.81 2.84 28.50
CA TYR A 111 9.97 3.95 28.03
C TYR A 111 9.50 3.76 26.58
N LEU A 112 10.39 3.34 25.69
CA LEU A 112 10.07 3.03 24.30
C LEU A 112 9.13 1.83 24.17
N LEU A 113 9.34 0.80 24.99
CA LEU A 113 8.50 -0.41 24.99
C LEU A 113 7.06 -0.10 25.42
N THR A 114 6.89 0.66 26.51
CA THR A 114 5.56 1.04 27.02
C THR A 114 4.81 1.94 26.04
N ASN A 115 5.52 2.79 25.28
CA ASN A 115 4.91 3.72 24.31
C ASN A 115 4.97 3.23 22.85
N CYS A 116 5.28 1.96 22.60
CA CYS A 116 5.48 1.43 21.26
C CYS A 116 4.28 1.66 20.34
N PHE A 117 3.06 1.41 20.83
CA PHE A 117 1.83 1.60 20.07
C PHE A 117 1.61 3.08 19.71
N THR A 118 1.82 3.98 20.66
CA THR A 118 1.74 5.44 20.46
C THR A 118 2.74 5.93 19.40
N ILE A 119 3.97 5.40 19.43
CA ILE A 119 5.00 5.74 18.45
C ILE A 119 4.59 5.28 17.05
N VAL A 120 4.06 4.07 16.90
CA VAL A 120 3.57 3.56 15.62
C VAL A 120 2.44 4.43 15.08
N MET A 121 1.52 4.87 15.94
CA MET A 121 0.46 5.81 15.54
C MET A 121 1.00 7.15 15.07
N ALA A 122 2.00 7.72 15.77
CA ALA A 122 2.64 8.95 15.33
C ALA A 122 3.34 8.81 13.96
N VAL A 123 3.90 7.64 13.64
CA VAL A 123 4.48 7.37 12.31
C VAL A 123 3.38 7.34 11.24
N PHE A 124 2.21 6.76 11.53
CA PHE A 124 1.06 6.80 10.63
C PHE A 124 0.58 8.24 10.39
N ASP A 125 0.55 9.09 11.41
CA ASP A 125 0.15 10.50 11.24
C ASP A 125 1.11 11.27 10.30
N VAL A 126 2.43 11.02 10.42
CA VAL A 126 3.43 11.59 9.49
C VAL A 126 3.24 11.05 8.08
N ALA A 127 3.02 9.73 7.93
CA ALA A 127 2.76 9.12 6.63
C ALA A 127 1.52 9.73 5.97
N GLN A 128 0.46 10.01 6.73
CA GLN A 128 -0.74 10.66 6.21
C GLN A 128 -0.52 12.07 5.74
N ASN A 129 0.30 12.85 6.45
CA ASN A 129 0.66 14.18 6.00
C ASN A 129 1.34 14.13 4.62
N VAL A 130 2.25 13.17 4.41
CA VAL A 130 2.91 12.95 3.11
C VAL A 130 1.93 12.48 2.04
N VAL A 131 1.03 11.55 2.36
CA VAL A 131 0.02 11.03 1.42
C VAL A 131 -0.99 12.12 1.06
N SER A 132 -1.42 12.95 2.01
CA SER A 132 -2.34 14.08 1.78
C SER A 132 -1.73 15.13 0.86
N GLN A 133 -0.44 15.45 1.05
CA GLN A 133 0.30 16.32 0.13
C GLN A 133 0.41 15.72 -1.29
N SER A 134 0.58 14.39 -1.37
CA SER A 134 0.64 13.67 -2.65
C SER A 134 -0.72 13.56 -3.33
N ALA A 135 -1.82 13.44 -2.57
CA ALA A 135 -3.18 13.40 -3.09
C ALA A 135 -3.59 14.71 -3.80
N GLY A 136 -3.00 15.84 -3.41
CA GLY A 136 -3.13 17.11 -4.11
C GLY A 136 -2.52 17.09 -5.52
N VAL A 137 -1.43 16.34 -5.72
CA VAL A 137 -0.80 16.13 -7.04
C VAL A 137 -1.56 15.08 -7.87
N ILE A 138 -2.17 14.09 -7.21
CA ILE A 138 -2.99 13.06 -7.89
C ILE A 138 -4.27 13.66 -8.46
N ASN A 139 -4.92 14.59 -7.74
CA ASN A 139 -6.15 15.25 -8.21
C ASN A 139 -5.89 16.50 -9.06
N GLY A 140 -4.76 17.18 -8.88
CA GLY A 140 -4.39 18.36 -9.66
C GLY A 140 -3.25 18.03 -10.63
N ASN A 141 -3.58 17.64 -11.87
CA ASN A 141 -2.82 17.92 -13.10
C ASN A 141 -3.05 16.94 -14.28
N MET A 142 -3.98 16.00 -14.25
CA MET A 142 -4.45 15.47 -15.54
C MET A 142 -5.40 16.52 -16.12
N ASP A 143 -4.88 17.33 -17.05
CA ASP A 143 -5.69 18.17 -17.91
C ASP A 143 -6.49 17.27 -18.88
N VAL A 144 -7.47 16.57 -18.31
CA VAL A 144 -8.36 15.66 -19.04
C VAL A 144 -9.08 16.45 -20.13
N THR A 145 -9.38 17.72 -19.87
CA THR A 145 -10.01 18.62 -20.84
C THR A 145 -9.10 18.89 -22.04
N ALA A 146 -7.81 19.20 -21.85
CA ALA A 146 -6.89 19.39 -22.97
C ALA A 146 -6.60 18.07 -23.71
N ALA A 147 -6.47 16.95 -23.00
CA ALA A 147 -6.27 15.65 -23.63
C ALA A 147 -7.49 15.21 -24.46
N LEU A 148 -8.71 15.51 -24.01
CA LEU A 148 -9.95 15.27 -24.75
C LEU A 148 -10.08 16.19 -25.97
N ALA A 149 -9.69 17.47 -25.84
CA ALA A 149 -9.72 18.42 -26.96
C ALA A 149 -8.71 18.06 -28.07
N ASP A 150 -7.51 17.60 -27.70
CA ASP A 150 -6.52 17.09 -28.66
C ASP A 150 -6.98 15.79 -29.34
N LEU A 151 -7.71 14.93 -28.62
CA LEU A 151 -8.33 13.72 -29.18
C LEU A 151 -9.43 14.06 -30.19
N GLU A 152 -10.32 15.00 -29.86
CA GLU A 152 -11.38 15.45 -30.75
C GLU A 152 -10.80 16.02 -32.05
N THR A 153 -9.76 16.86 -31.95
CA THR A 153 -9.06 17.43 -33.11
C THR A 153 -8.44 16.34 -34.01
N GLN A 154 -7.87 15.29 -33.41
CA GLN A 154 -7.31 14.17 -34.18
C GLN A 154 -8.40 13.30 -34.82
N LEU A 155 -9.51 13.06 -34.12
CA LEU A 155 -10.65 12.30 -34.64
C LEU A 155 -11.33 13.02 -35.81
N GLU A 156 -11.44 14.34 -35.78
CA GLU A 156 -11.94 15.15 -36.89
C GLU A 156 -11.07 15.03 -38.14
N ALA A 157 -9.74 14.90 -37.97
CA ALA A 157 -8.78 14.75 -39.06
C ALA A 157 -8.80 13.35 -39.72
N MET A 158 -9.40 12.34 -39.09
CA MET A 158 -9.43 10.95 -39.59
C MET A 158 -10.56 10.69 -40.60
N GLY A 159 -10.39 9.68 -41.44
CA GLY A 159 -11.42 9.24 -42.39
C GLY A 159 -12.57 8.49 -41.69
N MET A 160 -13.77 8.48 -42.30
CA MET A 160 -14.94 7.78 -41.74
C MET A 160 -14.67 6.28 -41.49
N TRP A 161 -13.97 5.61 -42.42
CA TRP A 161 -13.64 4.18 -42.28
C TRP A 161 -12.64 3.91 -41.17
N GLU A 162 -11.72 4.84 -40.92
CA GLU A 162 -10.74 4.74 -39.84
C GLU A 162 -11.42 4.95 -38.48
N LEU A 163 -12.38 5.88 -38.39
CA LEU A 163 -13.21 6.11 -37.20
C LEU A 163 -14.07 4.90 -36.83
N ILE A 164 -14.68 4.22 -37.80
CA ILE A 164 -15.43 2.97 -37.56
C ILE A 164 -14.50 1.89 -36.99
N GLY A 165 -13.30 1.76 -37.56
CA GLY A 165 -12.28 0.82 -37.07
C GLY A 165 -11.85 1.15 -35.65
N LEU A 166 -11.55 2.42 -35.37
CA LEU A 166 -11.16 2.89 -34.05
C LEU A 166 -12.27 2.70 -33.01
N TRP A 167 -13.53 2.99 -33.36
CA TRP A 167 -14.68 2.79 -32.48
C TRP A 167 -14.83 1.32 -32.07
N LEU A 168 -14.66 0.39 -33.01
CA LEU A 168 -14.73 -1.04 -32.75
C LEU A 168 -13.53 -1.53 -31.93
N GLU A 169 -12.32 -1.05 -32.23
CA GLU A 169 -11.11 -1.35 -31.46
C GLU A 169 -11.24 -0.87 -30.01
N THR A 170 -11.71 0.36 -29.81
CA THR A 170 -11.89 0.95 -28.48
C THR A 170 -12.94 0.18 -27.66
N ASN A 171 -14.01 -0.31 -28.28
CA ASN A 171 -15.00 -1.20 -27.64
C ASN A 171 -14.39 -2.53 -27.19
N ILE A 172 -13.54 -3.15 -28.02
CA ILE A 172 -12.83 -4.38 -27.66
C ILE A 172 -11.87 -4.13 -26.50
N ILE A 173 -11.13 -3.02 -26.51
CA ILE A 173 -10.21 -2.65 -25.42
C ILE A 173 -10.97 -2.40 -24.12
N ASN A 174 -12.10 -1.68 -24.15
CA ASN A 174 -12.92 -1.43 -22.96
C ASN A 174 -13.41 -2.74 -22.32
N LEU A 175 -13.90 -3.67 -23.14
CA LEU A 175 -14.29 -5.00 -22.67
C LEU A 175 -13.10 -5.79 -22.12
N CYS A 176 -11.94 -5.73 -22.77
CA CYS A 176 -10.71 -6.38 -22.31
C CYS A 176 -10.24 -5.82 -20.95
N MET A 177 -10.25 -4.50 -20.77
CA MET A 177 -9.91 -3.83 -19.52
C MET A 177 -10.84 -4.23 -18.38
N TRP A 178 -12.14 -4.33 -18.65
CA TRP A 178 -13.12 -4.80 -17.67
C TRP A 178 -12.85 -6.25 -17.22
N VAL A 179 -12.59 -7.15 -18.17
CA VAL A 179 -12.25 -8.56 -17.86
C VAL A 179 -10.93 -8.65 -17.09
N LEU A 180 -9.90 -7.92 -17.50
CA LEU A 180 -8.60 -7.92 -16.82
C LEU A 180 -8.69 -7.42 -15.38
N SER A 181 -9.50 -6.38 -15.12
CA SER A 181 -9.74 -5.90 -13.77
C SER A 181 -10.30 -7.00 -12.85
N ILE A 182 -11.28 -7.78 -13.35
CA ILE A 182 -11.84 -8.92 -12.60
C ILE A 182 -10.78 -10.00 -12.36
N VAL A 183 -9.98 -10.33 -13.38
CA VAL A 183 -8.93 -11.37 -13.25
C VAL A 183 -7.87 -10.95 -12.22
N ILE A 184 -7.42 -9.70 -12.24
CA ILE A 184 -6.44 -9.17 -11.28
C ILE A 184 -7.02 -9.22 -9.87
N PHE A 185 -8.28 -8.80 -9.68
CA PHE A 185 -8.94 -8.87 -8.38
C PHE A 185 -8.95 -10.31 -7.83
N VAL A 186 -9.29 -11.30 -8.65
CA VAL A 186 -9.30 -12.71 -8.24
C VAL A 186 -7.89 -13.20 -7.87
N ILE A 187 -6.86 -12.84 -8.65
CA ILE A 187 -5.47 -13.25 -8.36
C ILE A 187 -5.00 -12.65 -7.04
N VAL A 188 -5.23 -11.34 -6.80
CA VAL A 188 -4.80 -10.66 -5.57
C VAL A 188 -5.51 -11.22 -4.35
N TYR A 189 -6.83 -11.43 -4.41
CA TYR A 189 -7.57 -12.07 -3.31
C TYR A 189 -7.12 -13.52 -3.08
N GLY A 190 -6.84 -14.26 -4.16
CA GLY A 190 -6.25 -15.60 -4.08
C GLY A 190 -4.90 -15.61 -3.34
N ARG A 191 -4.00 -14.69 -3.70
CA ARG A 191 -2.69 -14.53 -3.05
C ARG A 191 -2.80 -14.17 -1.58
N MET A 192 -3.74 -13.28 -1.23
CA MET A 192 -4.00 -12.94 0.18
C MET A 192 -4.42 -14.18 0.97
N ILE A 193 -5.33 -15.00 0.45
CA ILE A 193 -5.77 -16.24 1.09
C ILE A 193 -4.61 -17.25 1.24
N GLU A 194 -3.76 -17.39 0.23
CA GLU A 194 -2.55 -18.24 0.31
C GLU A 194 -1.62 -17.80 1.44
N ILE A 195 -1.34 -16.51 1.55
CA ILE A 195 -0.48 -15.94 2.60
C ILE A 195 -1.10 -16.17 3.99
N TYR A 196 -2.41 -15.96 4.16
CA TYR A 196 -3.08 -16.24 5.44
C TYR A 196 -3.02 -17.71 5.84
N ARG A 197 -3.10 -18.62 4.86
CA ARG A 197 -2.92 -20.06 5.12
C ARG A 197 -1.48 -20.39 5.50
N ALA A 198 -0.50 -19.80 4.83
CA ALA A 198 0.92 -20.00 5.11
C ALA A 198 1.33 -19.44 6.48
N SER A 199 0.87 -18.23 6.84
CA SER A 199 1.17 -17.60 8.13
C SER A 199 0.58 -18.38 9.31
N ARG A 200 -0.64 -18.92 9.17
CA ARG A 200 -1.24 -19.81 10.17
C ARG A 200 -0.40 -21.08 10.36
N ASN A 201 0.03 -21.73 9.27
CA ASN A 201 0.87 -22.92 9.36
C ASN A 201 2.24 -22.63 10.02
N ALA A 202 2.80 -21.44 9.78
CA ALA A 202 4.03 -20.98 10.43
C ALA A 202 3.89 -20.78 11.94
N ALA A 203 2.76 -20.25 12.40
CA ALA A 203 2.49 -20.02 13.82
C ALA A 203 2.28 -21.33 14.62
N PHE A 204 1.73 -22.38 14.00
CA PHE A 204 1.47 -23.67 14.66
C PHE A 204 2.61 -24.69 14.50
N HIS A 205 3.47 -24.57 13.48
CA HIS A 205 4.60 -25.47 13.25
C HIS A 205 5.87 -24.73 12.78
N PRO A 206 6.67 -24.14 13.69
CA PRO A 206 7.85 -23.34 13.33
C PRO A 206 8.94 -24.14 12.58
N LYS A 207 8.98 -25.47 12.74
CA LYS A 207 9.95 -26.35 12.04
C LYS A 207 9.60 -26.66 10.58
N ALA A 208 8.37 -26.41 10.14
CA ALA A 208 7.96 -26.67 8.74
C ALA A 208 8.32 -25.51 7.80
N VAL A 209 8.57 -24.30 8.33
CA VAL A 209 8.84 -23.09 7.55
C VAL A 209 10.30 -22.98 7.10
N CYS A 210 11.23 -23.63 7.80
CA CYS A 210 12.63 -23.71 7.38
C CYS A 210 12.85 -24.43 6.04
N GLY A 211 11.82 -25.12 5.51
CA GLY A 211 11.90 -25.80 4.21
C GLY A 211 11.41 -24.98 3.02
N HIS A 212 10.63 -23.90 3.24
CA HIS A 212 9.97 -23.16 2.15
C HIS A 212 10.62 -21.79 1.86
N PHE A 213 11.25 -21.17 2.85
CA PHE A 213 12.12 -20.01 2.63
C PHE A 213 13.57 -20.46 2.79
N GLY A 214 14.22 -20.75 1.66
CA GLY A 214 15.68 -20.81 1.50
C GLY A 214 16.50 -21.41 2.65
N THR A 215 17.00 -22.62 2.42
CA THR A 215 18.20 -23.23 3.05
C THR A 215 19.02 -22.30 3.97
N PRO A 216 19.17 -22.61 5.27
CA PRO A 216 20.12 -21.94 6.14
C PRO A 216 21.54 -22.46 5.82
N ALA A 217 22.12 -22.00 4.72
CA ALA A 217 23.46 -22.41 4.28
C ALA A 217 24.49 -21.28 4.31
N LEU A 218 24.17 -20.08 4.82
CA LEU A 218 25.11 -18.94 4.84
C LEU A 218 25.36 -18.31 6.22
N ALA A 219 25.03 -18.98 7.32
CA ALA A 219 25.35 -18.50 8.67
C ALA A 219 26.51 -19.26 9.35
N SER A 220 27.31 -20.00 8.59
CA SER A 220 28.55 -20.60 9.11
C SER A 220 29.67 -20.55 8.08
N ARG A 221 30.19 -19.35 7.86
CA ARG A 221 31.60 -19.10 7.54
C ARG A 221 31.98 -17.71 8.03
#